data_AF-A0A433F7W9-F1
#
_entry.id   AF-A0A433F7W9-F1
#
_cell.length_a   1.000
_cell.length_b   1.000
_cell.length_c   1.000
_cell.angle_alpha   90.00
_cell.angle_beta   90.00
_cell.angle_gamma   90.00
#
_symmetry.space_group_name_H-M   'P 1'
#
loop_
_entity.id
_entity.type
_entity.pdbx_description
1 polymer ?
#
loop_
_entity_poly.entity_id
_entity_poly.type
_entity_poly.pdbx_seq_one_letter_code
_entity_poly.pdbx_strand_id
1 'polypeptide(L)'
;MFTGIVESQATVERVERLAEDAARLHVSAGALVADLPEGGSLAVNGVCLTAVPAPASVPGDFTADVMGETLRLTTLGELRGGEAVNVERCMAAGQRLDGHVVQGHVDGVGTVLQRTEHTGWETVRVGLPRELARYVAVKGSVAVDGVSLTVTAVSGADEAAAWFEVGLIPETLRATTLGVRGPGARVNLEVDVMAKYAERLRAFTAPQAASTDRGVVLDAVPDAVAAIASGAAVVVVDDEDRENEGDLVFAAQHATQPLMGFTVRHSSGVVCVPMPQETADRLGLPPMTSHNEDAKGTAYTLTCDARVGVSTGISARDRALTARLLALPTTSAADLTRPGHILPLRAVAGGVRERAGHTEAAVELARLAGCEPVGAIAEVVDDGGQPLRAPALRRFADQHGLVMISIADLVEHLDATAAPQNVPSEQREGGLPA
;
A
#
# COMPACT_ATOMS: atom_id res chain seq x y z
N MET A 1 -21.19 19.38 -4.22
CA MET A 1 -20.82 18.84 -2.91
C MET A 1 -21.68 19.53 -1.87
N PHE A 2 -22.20 18.76 -0.96
CA PHE A 2 -23.11 19.16 0.10
C PHE A 2 -22.41 19.00 1.45
N THR A 3 -23.08 19.46 2.50
CA THR A 3 -22.60 19.36 3.88
C THR A 3 -23.47 18.46 4.75
N GLY A 4 -24.64 18.10 4.24
CA GLY A 4 -25.68 17.40 4.97
C GLY A 4 -26.39 18.27 6.01
N ILE A 5 -26.24 19.59 5.92
CA ILE A 5 -27.04 20.55 6.67
C ILE A 5 -28.26 20.86 5.82
N VAL A 6 -29.36 20.16 6.10
CA VAL A 6 -30.63 20.34 5.37
C VAL A 6 -31.12 21.77 5.53
N GLU A 7 -31.33 22.46 4.41
CA GLU A 7 -31.75 23.86 4.40
C GLU A 7 -33.26 24.01 4.52
N SER A 8 -34.02 23.07 3.94
CA SER A 8 -35.47 23.01 4.10
C SER A 8 -36.03 21.60 3.82
N GLN A 9 -37.30 21.40 4.18
CA GLN A 9 -38.10 20.31 3.64
C GLN A 9 -38.87 20.80 2.43
N ALA A 10 -39.00 19.93 1.43
CA ALA A 10 -39.75 20.17 0.21
C ALA A 10 -40.84 19.09 0.04
N THR A 11 -41.79 19.33 -0.85
CA THR A 11 -42.87 18.38 -1.13
C THR A 11 -42.67 17.79 -2.52
N VAL A 12 -42.71 16.46 -2.63
CA VAL A 12 -42.78 15.78 -3.93
C VAL A 12 -44.15 16.08 -4.53
N GLU A 13 -44.20 16.70 -5.70
CA GLU A 13 -45.47 16.95 -6.38
C GLU A 13 -45.93 15.69 -7.10
N ARG A 14 -45.01 15.08 -7.86
CA ARG A 14 -45.24 13.84 -8.61
C ARG A 14 -43.93 13.20 -9.05
N VAL A 15 -44.01 11.90 -9.32
CA VAL A 15 -42.96 11.11 -9.95
C VAL A 15 -43.52 10.56 -11.26
N GLU A 16 -42.94 10.95 -12.39
CA GLU A 16 -43.35 10.49 -13.71
C GLU A 16 -42.40 9.39 -14.19
N ARG A 17 -42.92 8.21 -14.53
CA ARG A 17 -42.10 7.15 -15.11
C ARG A 17 -41.91 7.44 -16.60
N LEU A 18 -40.66 7.68 -17.00
CA LEU A 18 -40.29 7.96 -18.39
C LEU A 18 -40.00 6.67 -19.16
N ALA A 19 -39.40 5.69 -18.48
CA ALA A 19 -39.09 4.36 -18.99
C ALA A 19 -39.08 3.35 -17.82
N GLU A 20 -38.77 2.09 -18.11
CA GLU A 20 -38.59 1.04 -17.08
C GLU A 20 -37.49 1.43 -16.06
N ASP A 21 -36.43 2.06 -16.55
CA ASP A 21 -35.25 2.44 -15.79
C ASP A 21 -35.00 3.96 -15.77
N ALA A 22 -36.06 4.77 -15.93
CA ALA A 22 -35.95 6.22 -15.83
C ALA A 22 -37.23 6.86 -15.28
N ALA A 23 -37.08 7.89 -14.45
CA ALA A 23 -38.19 8.67 -13.95
C ALA A 23 -37.85 10.16 -13.92
N ARG A 24 -38.86 11.02 -13.96
CA ARG A 24 -38.75 12.44 -13.72
C ARG A 24 -39.39 12.77 -12.39
N LEU A 25 -38.61 13.37 -11.51
CA LEU A 25 -39.04 13.81 -10.19
C LEU A 25 -39.39 15.30 -10.24
N HIS A 26 -40.57 15.67 -9.73
CA HIS A 26 -41.00 17.05 -9.56
C HIS A 26 -41.16 17.36 -8.07
N VAL A 27 -40.49 18.40 -7.59
CA VAL A 27 -40.43 18.79 -6.19
C VAL A 27 -40.74 20.28 -6.06
N SER A 28 -41.66 20.63 -5.18
CA SER A 28 -41.89 22.02 -4.77
C SER A 28 -40.94 22.34 -3.60
N ALA A 29 -39.84 23.03 -3.89
CA ALA A 29 -38.78 23.37 -2.93
C ALA A 29 -38.73 24.88 -2.59
N GLY A 30 -39.65 25.67 -3.14
CA GLY A 30 -39.88 27.06 -2.77
C GLY A 30 -38.68 27.97 -3.01
N ALA A 31 -38.49 28.96 -2.15
CA ALA A 31 -37.43 29.97 -2.31
C ALA A 31 -36.02 29.37 -2.44
N LEU A 32 -35.81 28.16 -1.90
CA LEU A 32 -34.51 27.50 -1.98
C LEU A 32 -34.08 27.22 -3.41
N VAL A 33 -34.98 27.03 -4.37
CA VAL A 33 -34.62 26.71 -5.78
C VAL A 33 -35.01 27.82 -6.75
N ALA A 34 -35.51 28.96 -6.26
CA ALA A 34 -36.04 30.03 -7.10
C ALA A 34 -35.02 30.64 -8.08
N ASP A 35 -33.74 30.67 -7.70
CA ASP A 35 -32.61 31.12 -8.52
C ASP A 35 -31.70 29.96 -8.99
N LEU A 36 -32.14 28.71 -8.88
CA LEU A 36 -31.35 27.57 -9.33
C LEU A 36 -31.42 27.49 -10.87
N PRO A 37 -30.31 27.63 -11.60
CA PRO A 37 -30.34 27.53 -13.06
C PRO A 37 -30.52 26.08 -13.51
N GLU A 38 -30.88 25.91 -14.78
CA GLU A 38 -30.75 24.62 -15.47
C GLU A 38 -29.32 24.08 -15.32
N GLY A 39 -29.20 22.77 -15.09
CA GLY A 39 -27.91 22.13 -14.78
C GLY A 39 -27.43 22.34 -13.35
N GLY A 40 -28.10 23.18 -12.56
CA GLY A 40 -27.86 23.33 -11.13
C GLY A 40 -28.14 22.04 -10.37
N SER A 41 -27.45 21.82 -9.25
CA SER A 41 -27.59 20.60 -8.45
C SER A 41 -28.33 20.87 -7.13
N LEU A 42 -29.21 19.95 -6.77
CA LEU A 42 -29.94 19.92 -5.50
C LEU A 42 -29.85 18.51 -4.91
N ALA A 43 -29.52 18.39 -3.63
CA ALA A 43 -29.68 17.13 -2.92
C ALA A 43 -31.15 16.94 -2.54
N VAL A 44 -31.74 15.79 -2.87
CA VAL A 44 -33.08 15.39 -2.44
C VAL A 44 -32.97 14.10 -1.65
N ASN A 45 -33.29 14.13 -0.35
CA ASN A 45 -32.99 13.05 0.60
C ASN A 45 -31.54 12.54 0.47
N GLY A 46 -30.59 13.45 0.30
CA GLY A 46 -29.17 13.12 0.13
C GLY A 46 -28.79 12.60 -1.25
N VAL A 47 -29.68 12.57 -2.25
CA VAL A 47 -29.32 12.23 -3.63
C VAL A 47 -29.06 13.49 -4.43
N CYS A 48 -27.86 13.62 -5.00
CA CYS A 48 -27.53 14.72 -5.91
C CYS A 48 -28.34 14.58 -7.21
N LEU A 49 -29.21 15.55 -7.49
CA LEU A 49 -30.00 15.60 -8.71
C LEU A 49 -29.70 16.89 -9.49
N THR A 50 -29.74 16.79 -10.82
CA THR A 50 -29.50 17.90 -11.72
C THR A 50 -30.83 18.48 -12.21
N ALA A 51 -30.99 19.80 -12.08
CA ALA A 51 -32.14 20.52 -12.56
C ALA A 51 -32.25 20.41 -14.09
N VAL A 52 -33.41 19.95 -14.58
CA VAL A 52 -33.74 19.88 -16.00
C VAL A 52 -34.92 20.81 -16.31
N PRO A 53 -35.07 21.27 -17.57
CA PRO A 53 -36.22 22.06 -17.98
C PRO A 53 -37.53 21.30 -17.78
N ALA A 54 -38.55 21.98 -17.27
CA ALA A 54 -39.91 21.46 -17.20
C ALA A 54 -40.90 22.49 -17.78
N PRO A 55 -41.77 22.07 -18.72
CA PRO A 55 -42.84 22.93 -19.19
C PRO A 55 -43.70 23.39 -18.01
N ALA A 56 -44.00 24.70 -17.96
CA ALA A 56 -44.81 25.33 -16.91
C ALA A 56 -44.21 25.31 -15.48
N SER A 57 -42.91 25.10 -15.30
CA SER A 57 -42.27 25.30 -13.99
C SER A 57 -42.35 26.76 -13.55
N VAL A 58 -42.70 27.01 -12.30
CA VAL A 58 -42.63 28.33 -11.68
C VAL A 58 -41.42 28.45 -10.75
N PRO A 59 -40.98 29.67 -10.39
CA PRO A 59 -39.92 29.84 -9.41
C PRO A 59 -40.22 29.10 -8.12
N GLY A 60 -39.34 28.18 -7.74
CA GLY A 60 -39.50 27.32 -6.56
C GLY A 60 -39.84 25.86 -6.88
N ASP A 61 -40.10 25.54 -8.15
CA ASP A 61 -40.18 24.16 -8.60
C ASP A 61 -38.80 23.64 -8.98
N PHE A 62 -38.54 22.39 -8.62
CA PHE A 62 -37.35 21.65 -9.03
C PHE A 62 -37.80 20.41 -9.79
N THR A 63 -37.23 20.22 -10.98
CA THR A 63 -37.45 19.01 -11.77
C THR A 63 -36.12 18.36 -12.11
N ALA A 64 -36.02 17.04 -11.98
CA ALA A 64 -34.83 16.28 -12.33
C ALA A 64 -35.18 14.95 -12.99
N ASP A 65 -34.39 14.57 -13.99
CA ASP A 65 -34.39 13.21 -14.52
C ASP A 65 -33.52 12.31 -13.62
N VAL A 66 -34.06 11.15 -13.26
CA VAL A 66 -33.46 10.20 -12.34
C VAL A 66 -33.24 8.88 -13.07
N MET A 67 -31.97 8.47 -13.13
CA MET A 67 -31.58 7.22 -13.77
C MET A 67 -31.98 5.99 -12.93
N GLY A 68 -32.12 4.84 -13.60
CA GLY A 68 -32.63 3.62 -12.99
C GLY A 68 -31.78 3.09 -11.86
N GLU A 69 -30.46 3.27 -11.92
CA GLU A 69 -29.57 2.89 -10.82
C GLU A 69 -29.88 3.67 -9.55
N THR A 70 -30.01 5.00 -9.64
CA THR A 70 -30.43 5.86 -8.53
C THR A 70 -31.82 5.46 -8.02
N LEU A 71 -32.77 5.16 -8.89
CA LEU A 71 -34.11 4.73 -8.48
C LEU A 71 -34.11 3.39 -7.73
N ARG A 72 -33.19 2.48 -8.07
CA ARG A 72 -33.06 1.16 -7.43
C ARG A 72 -32.31 1.21 -6.10
N LEU A 73 -31.27 2.04 -6.01
CA LEU A 73 -30.36 2.09 -4.86
C LEU A 73 -30.78 3.08 -3.80
N THR A 74 -31.84 3.88 -4.05
CA THR A 74 -32.29 4.93 -3.14
C THR A 74 -33.80 4.86 -2.93
N THR A 75 -34.28 5.53 -1.89
CA THR A 75 -35.72 5.68 -1.60
C THR A 75 -36.46 6.52 -2.65
N LEU A 76 -35.76 7.20 -3.56
CA LEU A 76 -36.42 8.03 -4.59
C LEU A 76 -37.36 7.23 -5.49
N GLY A 77 -37.05 5.94 -5.72
CA GLY A 77 -37.90 5.05 -6.52
C GLY A 77 -39.26 4.74 -5.90
N GLU A 78 -39.43 5.01 -4.60
CA GLU A 78 -40.62 4.70 -3.80
C GLU A 78 -41.49 5.93 -3.53
N LEU A 79 -40.97 7.14 -3.79
CA LEU A 79 -41.64 8.41 -3.49
C LEU A 79 -42.96 8.55 -4.26
N ARG A 80 -43.92 9.19 -3.59
CA ARG A 80 -45.22 9.55 -4.14
C ARG A 80 -45.50 11.04 -3.97
N GLY A 81 -46.43 11.55 -4.76
CA GLY A 81 -46.92 12.93 -4.60
C GLY A 81 -47.46 13.17 -3.19
N GLY A 82 -47.12 14.33 -2.62
CA GLY A 82 -47.45 14.76 -1.27
C GLY A 82 -46.42 14.38 -0.19
N GLU A 83 -45.43 13.55 -0.51
CA GLU A 83 -44.41 13.17 0.48
C GLU A 83 -43.38 14.29 0.72
N ALA A 84 -42.97 14.43 1.98
CA ALA A 84 -41.93 15.37 2.37
C ALA A 84 -40.52 14.77 2.15
N VAL A 85 -39.60 15.60 1.66
CA VAL A 85 -38.20 15.26 1.40
C VAL A 85 -37.28 16.35 1.96
N ASN A 86 -36.08 15.97 2.41
CA ASN A 86 -35.03 16.92 2.78
C ASN A 86 -34.38 17.47 1.51
N VAL A 87 -34.12 18.79 1.47
CA VAL A 87 -33.40 19.41 0.37
C VAL A 87 -32.26 20.31 0.85
N GLU A 88 -31.17 20.30 0.08
CA GLU A 88 -29.95 21.10 0.33
C GLU A 88 -29.31 21.50 -1.01
N ARG A 89 -28.90 22.76 -1.15
CA ARG A 89 -28.07 23.20 -2.28
C ARG A 89 -26.61 22.81 -2.13
N CYS A 90 -25.92 22.72 -3.26
CA CYS A 90 -24.47 22.63 -3.24
C CYS A 90 -23.86 23.81 -2.47
N MET A 91 -22.92 23.51 -1.58
CA MET A 91 -22.17 24.51 -0.85
C MET A 91 -21.31 25.33 -1.83
N ALA A 92 -21.44 26.65 -1.80
CA ALA A 92 -20.60 27.54 -2.60
C ALA A 92 -19.14 27.49 -2.11
N ALA A 93 -18.19 27.61 -3.04
CA ALA A 93 -16.77 27.62 -2.72
C ALA A 93 -16.42 28.77 -1.76
N GLY A 94 -15.64 28.46 -0.71
CA GLY A 94 -15.24 29.43 0.32
C GLY A 94 -16.27 29.66 1.44
N GLN A 95 -17.41 28.96 1.42
CA GLN A 95 -18.36 28.98 2.54
C GLN A 95 -17.94 28.07 3.70
N ARG A 96 -18.60 28.23 4.85
CA ARG A 96 -18.40 27.38 6.02
C ARG A 96 -18.96 25.98 5.76
N LEU A 97 -18.20 24.98 6.17
CA LEU A 97 -18.62 23.58 6.17
C LEU A 97 -19.12 23.24 7.58
N ASP A 98 -20.43 23.37 7.79
CA ASP A 98 -21.04 23.18 9.12
C ASP A 98 -21.43 21.72 9.42
N GLY A 99 -21.44 20.85 8.40
CA GLY A 99 -21.59 19.40 8.53
C GLY A 99 -20.33 18.64 8.12
N HIS A 100 -20.47 17.43 7.56
CA HIS A 100 -19.36 16.69 6.96
C HIS A 100 -19.45 16.73 5.43
N VAL A 101 -18.44 16.20 4.73
CA VAL A 101 -18.48 16.15 3.26
C VAL A 101 -19.52 15.12 2.81
N VAL A 102 -20.61 15.60 2.23
CA VAL A 102 -21.66 14.78 1.60
C VAL A 102 -21.58 14.97 0.09
N GLN A 103 -21.40 13.89 -0.65
CA GLN A 103 -21.28 13.88 -2.10
C GLN A 103 -22.65 13.99 -2.77
N GLY A 104 -23.68 13.47 -2.12
CA GLY A 104 -24.98 13.22 -2.71
C GLY A 104 -25.04 11.89 -3.47
N HIS A 105 -24.14 10.97 -3.12
CA HIS A 105 -23.97 9.65 -3.73
C HIS A 105 -24.40 8.59 -2.71
N VAL A 106 -25.71 8.44 -2.57
CA VAL A 106 -26.30 7.46 -1.64
C VAL A 106 -25.74 6.06 -1.93
N ASP A 107 -25.14 5.47 -0.91
CA ASP A 107 -24.46 4.16 -0.98
C ASP A 107 -25.43 3.00 -0.74
N GLY A 108 -26.60 3.26 -0.15
CA GLY A 108 -27.68 2.29 -0.01
C GLY A 108 -28.85 2.79 0.83
N VAL A 109 -29.76 1.86 1.15
CA VAL A 109 -30.97 2.15 1.93
C VAL A 109 -30.93 1.45 3.27
N GLY A 110 -31.11 2.21 4.34
CA GLY A 110 -31.29 1.73 5.71
C GLY A 110 -32.75 1.65 6.12
N THR A 111 -33.00 1.10 7.29
CA THR A 111 -34.34 1.05 7.92
C THR A 111 -34.25 1.53 9.35
N VAL A 112 -35.11 2.47 9.75
CA VAL A 112 -35.23 2.89 11.15
C VAL A 112 -35.73 1.69 11.96
N LEU A 113 -34.95 1.22 12.93
CA LEU A 113 -35.29 0.06 13.76
C LEU A 113 -35.96 0.46 15.05
N GLN A 114 -35.44 1.51 15.68
CA GLN A 114 -35.88 1.93 17.01
C GLN A 114 -35.65 3.43 17.19
N ARG A 115 -36.54 4.05 17.95
CA ARG A 115 -36.37 5.40 18.50
C ARG A 115 -36.44 5.31 20.01
N THR A 116 -35.67 6.14 20.70
CA THR A 116 -35.68 6.20 22.16
C THR A 116 -35.55 7.67 22.56
N GLU A 117 -36.59 8.15 23.24
CA GLU A 117 -36.66 9.51 23.74
C GLU A 117 -35.80 9.68 24.99
N HIS A 118 -35.10 10.82 25.05
CA HIS A 118 -34.34 11.28 26.21
C HIS A 118 -34.86 12.66 26.63
N THR A 119 -34.32 13.21 27.71
CA THR A 119 -34.67 14.57 28.14
C THR A 119 -34.14 15.60 27.15
N GLY A 120 -34.99 15.99 26.19
CA GLY A 120 -34.72 17.07 25.22
C GLY A 120 -34.04 16.66 23.92
N TRP A 121 -33.92 15.37 23.62
CA TRP A 121 -33.36 14.84 22.36
C TRP A 121 -33.75 13.36 22.19
N GLU A 122 -33.49 12.78 21.01
CA GLU A 122 -33.81 11.39 20.70
C GLU A 122 -32.60 10.62 20.19
N THR A 123 -32.50 9.34 20.52
CA THR A 123 -31.64 8.39 19.79
C THR A 123 -32.45 7.64 18.76
N VAL A 124 -31.89 7.48 17.57
CA VAL A 124 -32.49 6.69 16.48
C VAL A 124 -31.50 5.62 16.04
N ARG A 125 -31.93 4.37 16.08
CA ARG A 125 -31.18 3.23 15.57
C ARG A 125 -31.63 2.90 14.16
N VAL A 126 -30.68 2.78 13.25
CA VAL A 126 -30.91 2.50 11.83
C VAL A 126 -30.16 1.22 11.46
N GLY A 127 -30.89 0.26 10.93
CA GLY A 127 -30.35 -0.94 10.32
C GLY A 127 -29.81 -0.59 8.93
N LEU A 128 -28.70 -1.20 8.55
CA LEU A 128 -28.03 -0.94 7.28
C LEU A 128 -27.55 -2.24 6.61
N PRO A 129 -27.36 -2.24 5.29
CA PRO A 129 -26.73 -3.35 4.59
C PRO A 129 -25.35 -3.67 5.18
N ARG A 130 -25.03 -4.95 5.31
CA ARG A 130 -23.81 -5.41 5.99
C ARG A 130 -22.54 -4.90 5.32
N GLU A 131 -22.58 -4.75 3.99
CA GLU A 131 -21.51 -4.19 3.20
C GLU A 131 -21.19 -2.74 3.55
N LEU A 132 -22.16 -1.96 4.03
CA LEU A 132 -21.95 -0.58 4.45
C LEU A 132 -21.49 -0.45 5.90
N ALA A 133 -21.76 -1.45 6.74
CA ALA A 133 -21.48 -1.42 8.17
C ALA A 133 -20.01 -1.11 8.50
N ARG A 134 -19.07 -1.62 7.68
CA ARG A 134 -17.63 -1.42 7.86
C ARG A 134 -17.14 0.02 7.67
N TYR A 135 -17.97 0.89 7.09
CA TYR A 135 -17.65 2.31 6.90
C TYR A 135 -18.25 3.22 7.98
N VAL A 136 -19.05 2.65 8.89
CA VAL A 136 -19.71 3.40 9.95
C VAL A 136 -19.01 3.10 11.28
N ALA A 137 -18.51 4.14 11.94
CA ALA A 137 -17.77 4.01 13.18
C ALA A 137 -18.35 4.94 14.26
N VAL A 138 -18.22 4.56 15.53
CA VAL A 138 -18.58 5.43 16.66
C VAL A 138 -17.76 6.73 16.58
N LYS A 139 -18.42 7.87 16.77
CA LYS A 139 -17.88 9.23 16.52
C LYS A 139 -17.51 9.54 15.06
N GLY A 140 -17.82 8.64 14.14
CA GLY A 140 -17.77 8.91 12.70
C GLY A 140 -18.99 9.69 12.21
N SER A 141 -18.90 10.13 10.95
CA SER A 141 -19.97 10.82 10.24
C SER A 141 -20.77 9.85 9.36
N VAL A 142 -22.07 10.09 9.25
CA VAL A 142 -22.96 9.40 8.31
C VAL A 142 -24.05 10.36 7.86
N ALA A 143 -24.45 10.31 6.59
CA ALA A 143 -25.63 11.03 6.12
C ALA A 143 -26.85 10.11 6.10
N VAL A 144 -27.97 10.56 6.69
CA VAL A 144 -29.26 9.83 6.66
C VAL A 144 -30.33 10.73 6.03
N ASP A 145 -30.86 10.34 4.88
CA ASP A 145 -31.69 11.20 4.01
C ASP A 145 -31.06 12.58 3.77
N GLY A 146 -29.74 12.60 3.59
CA GLY A 146 -28.95 13.81 3.41
C GLY A 146 -28.66 14.58 4.71
N VAL A 147 -29.13 14.14 5.88
CA VAL A 147 -28.80 14.79 7.16
C VAL A 147 -27.45 14.28 7.67
N SER A 148 -26.49 15.17 7.83
CA SER A 148 -25.19 14.89 8.43
C SER A 148 -25.32 14.65 9.93
N LEU A 149 -24.94 13.46 10.39
CA LEU A 149 -25.08 13.03 11.78
C LEU A 149 -23.80 12.39 12.32
N THR A 150 -23.60 12.51 13.64
CA THR A 150 -22.53 11.83 14.36
C THR A 150 -23.05 10.52 14.95
N VAL A 151 -22.37 9.43 14.65
CA VAL A 151 -22.72 8.08 15.13
C VAL A 151 -22.40 7.95 16.62
N THR A 152 -23.38 7.51 17.41
CA THR A 152 -23.28 7.30 18.86
C THR A 152 -22.94 5.86 19.22
N ALA A 153 -23.43 4.88 18.44
CA ALA A 153 -23.15 3.45 18.63
C ALA A 153 -23.26 2.70 17.30
N VAL A 154 -22.65 1.51 17.23
CA VAL A 154 -22.73 0.57 16.10
C VAL A 154 -22.85 -0.87 16.62
N SER A 155 -23.41 -1.76 15.81
CA SER A 155 -23.38 -3.21 16.03
C SER A 155 -21.94 -3.76 16.02
N GLY A 156 -21.71 -4.87 16.72
CA GLY A 156 -20.49 -5.67 16.58
C GLY A 156 -20.28 -6.18 15.15
N ALA A 157 -19.04 -6.41 14.76
CA ALA A 157 -18.69 -6.86 13.41
C ALA A 157 -19.15 -8.31 13.11
N ASP A 158 -19.32 -9.10 14.15
CA ASP A 158 -19.79 -10.48 14.15
C ASP A 158 -21.32 -10.59 14.23
N GLU A 159 -22.04 -9.51 14.56
CA GLU A 159 -23.50 -9.50 14.57
C GLU A 159 -24.07 -9.74 13.17
N ALA A 160 -25.11 -10.58 13.09
CA ALA A 160 -25.75 -10.93 11.82
C ALA A 160 -26.51 -9.74 11.19
N ALA A 161 -27.12 -8.90 12.02
CA ALA A 161 -27.85 -7.71 11.60
C ALA A 161 -27.04 -6.46 11.97
N ALA A 162 -26.56 -5.74 10.96
CA ALA A 162 -25.81 -4.52 11.18
C ALA A 162 -26.75 -3.35 11.51
N TRP A 163 -26.33 -2.50 12.44
CA TRP A 163 -27.03 -1.26 12.77
C TRP A 163 -26.06 -0.18 13.26
N PHE A 164 -26.48 1.07 13.18
CA PHE A 164 -25.84 2.20 13.85
C PHE A 164 -26.89 3.05 14.56
N GLU A 165 -26.45 3.89 15.48
CA GLU A 165 -27.28 4.80 16.26
C GLU A 165 -26.77 6.23 16.12
N VAL A 166 -27.69 7.18 16.10
CA VAL A 166 -27.43 8.61 16.03
C VAL A 166 -28.28 9.36 17.05
N GLY A 167 -27.78 10.49 17.54
CA GLY A 167 -28.54 11.42 18.36
C GLY A 167 -29.15 12.54 17.51
N LEU A 168 -30.43 12.81 17.71
CA LEU A 168 -31.16 13.90 17.08
C LEU A 168 -31.56 14.94 18.13
N ILE A 169 -31.08 16.18 17.94
CA ILE A 169 -31.45 17.32 18.78
C ILE A 169 -32.78 17.94 18.30
N PRO A 170 -33.44 18.78 19.11
CA PRO A 170 -34.74 19.37 18.76
C PRO A 170 -34.74 20.10 17.42
N GLU A 171 -33.65 20.79 17.09
CA GLU A 171 -33.54 21.50 15.82
C GLU A 171 -33.51 20.54 14.62
N THR A 172 -32.74 19.45 14.69
CA THR A 172 -32.71 18.42 13.64
C THR A 172 -34.07 17.73 13.48
N LEU A 173 -34.74 17.42 14.59
CA LEU A 173 -36.09 16.84 14.59
C LEU A 173 -37.09 17.77 13.91
N ARG A 174 -37.03 19.07 14.20
CA ARG A 174 -37.93 20.08 13.62
C ARG A 174 -37.62 20.36 12.14
N ALA A 175 -36.35 20.47 11.79
CA ALA A 175 -35.92 20.94 10.48
C ALA A 175 -35.93 19.83 9.41
N THR A 176 -35.87 18.55 9.79
CA THR A 176 -35.67 17.43 8.85
C THR A 176 -36.79 16.39 8.93
N THR A 177 -36.95 15.62 7.86
CA THR A 177 -37.92 14.52 7.81
C THR A 177 -37.67 13.46 8.89
N LEU A 178 -36.45 13.40 9.46
CA LEU A 178 -36.11 12.48 10.55
C LEU A 178 -36.91 12.72 11.83
N GLY A 179 -37.54 13.89 12.00
CA GLY A 179 -38.45 14.15 13.12
C GLY A 179 -39.72 13.30 13.11
N VAL A 180 -40.13 12.78 11.95
CA VAL A 180 -41.40 12.04 11.79
C VAL A 180 -41.20 10.60 11.29
N ARG A 181 -39.98 10.20 10.92
CA ARG A 181 -39.67 8.84 10.44
C ARG A 181 -39.69 7.83 11.59
N GLY A 182 -40.77 7.05 11.70
CA GLY A 182 -40.90 5.99 12.70
C GLY A 182 -40.15 4.70 12.35
N PRO A 183 -40.11 3.71 13.27
CA PRO A 183 -39.62 2.36 12.98
C PRO A 183 -40.26 1.75 11.72
N GLY A 184 -39.47 1.06 10.91
CA GLY A 184 -39.84 0.52 9.60
C GLY A 184 -39.68 1.50 8.44
N ALA A 185 -39.47 2.79 8.70
CA ALA A 185 -39.20 3.76 7.64
C ALA A 185 -37.86 3.48 6.96
N ARG A 186 -37.86 3.52 5.63
CA ARG A 186 -36.66 3.41 4.80
C ARG A 186 -36.00 4.79 4.67
N VAL A 187 -34.67 4.83 4.71
CA VAL A 187 -33.87 6.06 4.66
C VAL A 187 -32.65 5.85 3.76
N ASN A 188 -32.25 6.88 3.02
CA ASN A 188 -31.02 6.87 2.24
C ASN A 188 -29.81 6.99 3.16
N LEU A 189 -28.77 6.21 2.88
CA LEU A 189 -27.52 6.23 3.63
C LEU A 189 -26.36 6.63 2.72
N GLU A 190 -25.58 7.61 3.15
CA GLU A 190 -24.28 7.90 2.57
C GLU A 190 -23.22 7.74 3.68
N VAL A 191 -22.24 6.88 3.43
CA VAL A 191 -21.13 6.65 4.36
C VAL A 191 -19.97 7.61 4.06
N ASP A 192 -19.11 7.83 5.04
CA ASP A 192 -17.99 8.76 4.91
C ASP A 192 -17.11 8.42 3.70
N VAL A 193 -16.94 9.40 2.81
CA VAL A 193 -16.12 9.28 1.59
C VAL A 193 -14.67 8.89 1.89
N MET A 194 -14.12 9.32 3.03
CA MET A 194 -12.77 8.94 3.45
C MET A 194 -12.68 7.45 3.77
N ALA A 195 -13.73 6.84 4.35
CA ALA A 195 -13.77 5.41 4.62
C ALA A 195 -13.77 4.59 3.33
N LYS A 196 -14.51 5.04 2.31
CA LYS A 196 -14.55 4.40 0.98
C LYS A 196 -13.17 4.41 0.31
N TYR A 197 -12.49 5.56 0.31
CA TYR A 197 -11.14 5.66 -0.26
C TYR A 197 -10.09 4.91 0.57
N ALA A 198 -10.18 4.92 1.90
CA ALA A 198 -9.29 4.16 2.76
C ALA A 198 -9.36 2.65 2.45
N GLU A 199 -10.57 2.09 2.29
CA GLU A 199 -10.71 0.71 1.85
C GLU A 199 -10.18 0.49 0.44
N ARG A 200 -10.49 1.38 -0.51
CA ARG A 200 -10.03 1.25 -1.88
C ARG A 200 -8.50 1.23 -1.98
N LEU A 201 -7.82 2.06 -1.19
CA LEU A 201 -6.36 2.10 -1.06
C LEU A 201 -5.83 0.84 -0.38
N ARG A 202 -6.51 0.34 0.66
CA ARG A 202 -6.16 -0.96 1.27
C ARG A 202 -6.24 -2.11 0.26
N ALA A 203 -7.19 -2.10 -0.67
CA ALA A 203 -7.30 -3.12 -1.71
C ALA A 203 -6.13 -3.09 -2.72
N PHE A 204 -5.40 -1.98 -2.82
CA PHE A 204 -4.18 -1.86 -3.62
C PHE A 204 -2.89 -2.01 -2.80
N THR A 205 -3.02 -2.03 -1.48
CA THR A 205 -1.92 -2.38 -0.58
C THR A 205 -1.92 -3.90 -0.51
N ALA A 206 -0.88 -4.57 -1.02
CA ALA A 206 -0.82 -6.02 -1.00
C ALA A 206 -1.16 -6.56 0.40
N PRO A 207 -2.02 -7.58 0.52
CA PRO A 207 -2.33 -8.14 1.83
C PRO A 207 -1.02 -8.61 2.47
N GLN A 208 -0.69 -8.06 3.63
CA GLN A 208 0.28 -8.67 4.53
C GLN A 208 -0.36 -9.99 5.01
N ALA A 209 -0.17 -11.05 4.22
CA ALA A 209 -0.77 -12.34 4.47
C ALA A 209 -0.26 -12.87 5.82
N ALA A 210 -1.21 -13.17 6.71
CA ALA A 210 -0.94 -13.98 7.89
C ALA A 210 -0.30 -15.30 7.43
N SER A 211 0.89 -15.58 7.94
CA SER A 211 1.69 -16.73 7.56
C SER A 211 0.94 -18.02 7.88
N THR A 212 0.68 -18.83 6.87
CA THR A 212 0.58 -20.28 7.07
C THR A 212 1.92 -20.88 6.73
N ASP A 213 2.44 -21.64 7.68
CA ASP A 213 3.66 -22.44 7.64
C ASP A 213 3.59 -23.45 6.48
N ARG A 214 4.01 -23.02 5.30
CA ARG A 214 4.51 -23.89 4.24
C ARG A 214 5.96 -23.45 4.03
N GLY A 215 6.88 -24.43 4.04
CA GLY A 215 8.33 -24.19 3.99
C GLY A 215 8.71 -23.10 2.99
N VAL A 216 9.66 -22.26 3.39
CA VAL A 216 10.16 -21.14 2.60
C VAL A 216 10.68 -21.66 1.27
N VAL A 217 10.09 -21.22 0.16
CA VAL A 217 10.51 -21.62 -1.18
C VAL A 217 11.68 -20.73 -1.62
N LEU A 218 12.84 -21.36 -1.82
CA LEU A 218 14.01 -20.71 -2.40
C LEU A 218 14.03 -20.90 -3.92
N ASP A 219 14.60 -19.93 -4.62
CA ASP A 219 14.81 -19.94 -6.06
C ASP A 219 16.12 -20.67 -6.42
N ALA A 220 16.35 -20.93 -7.71
CA ALA A 220 17.57 -21.61 -8.13
C ALA A 220 18.77 -20.65 -8.18
N VAL A 221 19.96 -21.10 -7.76
CA VAL A 221 21.20 -20.30 -7.82
C VAL A 221 21.49 -19.72 -9.22
N PRO A 222 21.27 -20.44 -10.34
CA PRO A 222 21.42 -19.86 -11.68
C PRO A 222 20.55 -18.62 -11.93
N ASP A 223 19.36 -18.53 -11.34
CA ASP A 223 18.48 -17.36 -11.48
C ASP A 223 19.06 -16.15 -10.72
N ALA A 224 19.67 -16.38 -9.56
CA ALA A 224 20.35 -15.33 -8.79
C ALA A 224 21.60 -14.81 -9.54
N VAL A 225 22.37 -15.72 -10.15
CA VAL A 225 23.52 -15.38 -10.99
C VAL A 225 23.08 -14.54 -12.19
N ALA A 226 22.00 -14.92 -12.87
CA ALA A 226 21.46 -14.17 -13.99
C ALA A 226 20.94 -12.78 -13.57
N ALA A 227 20.27 -12.69 -12.42
CA ALA A 227 19.80 -11.42 -11.86
C ALA A 227 20.97 -10.47 -11.60
N ILE A 228 22.03 -10.94 -10.92
CA ILE A 228 23.22 -10.12 -10.63
C ILE A 228 23.95 -9.71 -11.91
N ALA A 229 24.09 -10.61 -12.89
CA ALA A 229 24.70 -10.30 -14.18
C ALA A 229 23.94 -9.21 -14.94
N SER A 230 22.62 -9.12 -14.75
CA SER A 230 21.77 -8.07 -15.33
C SER A 230 21.77 -6.76 -14.53
N GLY A 231 22.46 -6.72 -13.38
CA GLY A 231 22.53 -5.56 -12.50
C GLY A 231 21.40 -5.45 -11.47
N ALA A 232 20.61 -6.52 -11.28
CA ALA A 232 19.61 -6.60 -10.23
C ALA A 232 20.20 -7.09 -8.90
N ALA A 233 19.52 -6.80 -7.79
CA ALA A 233 19.82 -7.39 -6.49
C ALA A 233 19.06 -8.71 -6.30
N VAL A 234 19.57 -9.50 -5.36
CA VAL A 234 18.96 -10.74 -4.87
C VAL A 234 18.93 -10.72 -3.35
N VAL A 235 18.13 -11.59 -2.75
CA VAL A 235 18.15 -11.86 -1.31
C VAL A 235 18.96 -13.13 -1.07
N VAL A 236 19.96 -13.08 -0.20
CA VAL A 236 20.71 -14.26 0.22
C VAL A 236 20.46 -14.47 1.70
N VAL A 237 20.03 -15.67 2.08
CA VAL A 237 19.88 -16.07 3.49
C VAL A 237 20.98 -17.01 3.93
N ASP A 238 21.41 -16.86 5.18
CA ASP A 238 22.29 -17.83 5.83
C ASP A 238 21.50 -18.90 6.61
N ASP A 239 22.22 -19.89 7.14
CA ASP A 239 21.61 -21.00 7.88
C ASP A 239 20.86 -20.53 9.14
N GLU A 240 19.78 -21.24 9.48
CA GLU A 240 18.95 -20.95 10.67
C GLU A 240 19.75 -20.94 11.99
N ASP A 241 20.87 -21.66 12.05
CA ASP A 241 21.76 -21.76 13.22
C ASP A 241 22.86 -20.68 13.27
N ARG A 242 22.98 -19.83 12.24
CA ARG A 242 24.02 -18.79 12.14
C ARG A 242 23.47 -17.40 12.50
N GLU A 243 22.98 -16.62 11.55
CA GLU A 243 22.32 -15.33 11.78
C GLU A 243 20.80 -15.47 11.62
N ASN A 244 20.35 -16.41 10.77
CA ASN A 244 18.95 -16.57 10.33
C ASN A 244 18.41 -15.23 9.81
N GLU A 245 19.25 -14.55 9.05
CA GLU A 245 19.03 -13.22 8.48
C GLU A 245 19.18 -13.30 6.97
N GLY A 246 18.82 -12.23 6.26
CA GLY A 246 19.01 -12.17 4.83
C GLY A 246 19.46 -10.80 4.37
N ASP A 247 20.40 -10.79 3.44
CA ASP A 247 21.01 -9.60 2.87
C ASP A 247 20.48 -9.32 1.47
N LEU A 248 20.29 -8.05 1.16
CA LEU A 248 20.26 -7.60 -0.23
C LEU A 248 21.67 -7.67 -0.80
N VAL A 249 21.87 -8.48 -1.83
CA VAL A 249 23.18 -8.70 -2.46
C VAL A 249 23.13 -8.28 -3.93
N PHE A 250 24.12 -7.49 -4.38
CA PHE A 250 24.31 -7.17 -5.80
C PHE A 250 25.79 -6.90 -6.11
N ALA A 251 26.19 -6.99 -7.38
CA ALA A 251 27.54 -6.65 -7.79
C ALA A 251 27.77 -5.13 -7.70
N ALA A 252 28.82 -4.71 -7.00
CA ALA A 252 29.06 -3.30 -6.68
C ALA A 252 29.29 -2.43 -7.93
N GLN A 253 29.81 -3.01 -9.02
CA GLN A 253 29.93 -2.33 -10.32
C GLN A 253 28.59 -1.86 -10.90
N HIS A 254 27.49 -2.54 -10.55
CA HIS A 254 26.13 -2.21 -10.98
C HIS A 254 25.39 -1.30 -9.99
N ALA A 255 26.04 -0.85 -8.92
CA ALA A 255 25.41 0.03 -7.95
C ALA A 255 24.90 1.31 -8.64
N THR A 256 23.58 1.52 -8.69
CA THR A 256 22.96 2.75 -9.16
C THR A 256 22.39 3.55 -7.99
N GLN A 257 22.10 4.83 -8.18
CA GLN A 257 21.42 5.62 -7.14
C GLN A 257 20.07 5.00 -6.72
N PRO A 258 19.18 4.57 -7.64
CA PRO A 258 17.94 3.90 -7.27
C PRO A 258 18.16 2.60 -6.50
N LEU A 259 19.10 1.74 -6.95
CA LEU A 259 19.38 0.47 -6.29
C LEU A 259 19.94 0.66 -4.88
N MET A 260 20.87 1.60 -4.71
CA MET A 260 21.41 1.96 -3.40
C MET A 260 20.34 2.60 -2.52
N GLY A 261 19.47 3.44 -3.07
CA GLY A 261 18.35 4.03 -2.35
C GLY A 261 17.35 2.99 -1.86
N PHE A 262 17.04 2.00 -2.69
CA PHE A 262 16.24 0.84 -2.33
C PHE A 262 16.89 0.04 -1.21
N THR A 263 18.18 -0.28 -1.36
CA THR A 263 18.98 -1.00 -0.35
C THR A 263 18.88 -0.29 1.00
N VAL A 264 19.13 1.02 1.04
CA VAL A 264 19.09 1.82 2.27
C VAL A 264 17.69 1.89 2.89
N ARG A 265 16.64 1.97 2.07
CA ARG A 265 15.25 2.05 2.57
C ARG A 265 14.80 0.75 3.27
N HIS A 266 15.31 -0.39 2.82
CA HIS A 266 14.82 -1.71 3.23
C HIS A 266 15.83 -2.53 4.05
N SER A 267 16.97 -1.96 4.41
CA SER A 267 18.00 -2.62 5.20
C SER A 267 18.31 -1.87 6.50
N SER A 268 19.22 -2.43 7.29
CA SER A 268 19.88 -1.77 8.43
C SER A 268 20.45 -0.39 8.09
N GLY A 269 20.70 -0.12 6.80
CA GLY A 269 21.37 1.08 6.31
C GLY A 269 22.90 1.01 6.43
N VAL A 270 23.43 -0.03 7.05
CA VAL A 270 24.86 -0.35 7.17
C VAL A 270 25.30 -1.05 5.87
N VAL A 271 25.62 -0.25 4.86
CA VAL A 271 25.99 -0.78 3.54
C VAL A 271 27.44 -1.23 3.55
N CYS A 272 27.62 -2.53 3.39
CA CYS A 272 28.92 -3.18 3.30
C CYS A 272 29.30 -3.48 1.84
N VAL A 273 30.61 -3.49 1.54
CA VAL A 273 31.12 -3.80 0.19
C VAL A 273 32.17 -4.92 0.28
N PRO A 274 31.75 -6.20 0.19
CA PRO A 274 32.64 -7.35 0.18
C PRO A 274 33.59 -7.40 -1.01
N MET A 275 34.85 -7.75 -0.77
CA MET A 275 35.88 -7.89 -1.81
C MET A 275 36.98 -8.89 -1.40
N PRO A 276 37.72 -9.46 -2.37
CA PRO A 276 38.94 -10.23 -2.11
C PRO A 276 39.98 -9.43 -1.31
N GLN A 277 40.77 -10.13 -0.51
CA GLN A 277 41.83 -9.52 0.31
C GLN A 277 42.82 -8.69 -0.52
N GLU A 278 43.21 -9.21 -1.69
CA GLU A 278 44.09 -8.56 -2.65
C GLU A 278 43.51 -7.26 -3.24
N THR A 279 42.20 -7.17 -3.41
CA THR A 279 41.51 -5.91 -3.77
C THR A 279 41.59 -4.92 -2.63
N ALA A 280 41.32 -5.35 -1.39
CA ALA A 280 41.45 -4.50 -0.21
C ALA A 280 42.90 -4.02 0.01
N ASP A 281 43.90 -4.87 -0.23
CA ASP A 281 45.32 -4.51 -0.16
C ASP A 281 45.69 -3.46 -1.21
N ARG A 282 45.30 -3.66 -2.48
CA ARG A 282 45.50 -2.70 -3.58
C ARG A 282 44.89 -1.34 -3.25
N LEU A 283 43.70 -1.34 -2.65
CA LEU A 283 42.97 -0.13 -2.27
C LEU A 283 43.45 0.46 -0.94
N GLY A 284 44.44 -0.12 -0.25
CA GLY A 284 44.92 0.39 1.03
C GLY A 284 43.81 0.41 2.10
N LEU A 285 43.07 -0.68 2.21
CA LEU A 285 41.97 -0.89 3.16
C LEU A 285 42.38 -1.95 4.20
N PRO A 286 43.15 -1.59 5.25
CA PRO A 286 43.51 -2.51 6.32
C PRO A 286 42.29 -2.83 7.20
N PRO A 287 42.34 -3.92 8.00
CA PRO A 287 41.33 -4.21 9.01
C PRO A 287 41.04 -3.00 9.91
N MET A 288 39.77 -2.84 10.31
CA MET A 288 39.33 -1.72 11.14
C MET A 288 39.95 -1.75 12.55
N THR A 289 40.20 -2.96 13.07
CA THR A 289 40.81 -3.21 14.37
C THR A 289 41.95 -4.22 14.23
N SER A 290 42.97 -4.13 15.11
CA SER A 290 44.04 -5.12 15.20
C SER A 290 43.60 -6.42 15.88
N HIS A 291 42.53 -6.37 16.67
CA HIS A 291 41.93 -7.52 17.35
C HIS A 291 40.43 -7.53 17.08
N ASN A 292 39.95 -8.49 16.29
CA ASN A 292 38.54 -8.60 15.96
C ASN A 292 37.79 -9.35 17.07
N GLU A 293 36.93 -8.65 17.79
CA GLU A 293 36.08 -9.19 18.87
C GLU A 293 34.63 -9.43 18.40
N ASP A 294 34.33 -9.19 17.12
CA ASP A 294 33.02 -9.47 16.55
C ASP A 294 32.66 -10.95 16.69
N ALA A 295 31.44 -11.23 17.17
CA ALA A 295 31.01 -12.59 17.48
C ALA A 295 31.02 -13.53 16.26
N LYS A 296 30.89 -12.97 15.04
CA LYS A 296 30.89 -13.69 13.77
C LYS A 296 32.18 -13.46 12.97
N GLY A 297 33.16 -12.78 13.58
CA GLY A 297 34.46 -12.48 12.99
C GLY A 297 34.36 -11.64 11.72
N THR A 298 33.34 -10.78 11.59
CA THR A 298 33.12 -9.98 10.38
C THR A 298 34.32 -9.09 10.08
N ALA A 299 34.89 -9.24 8.89
CA ALA A 299 36.19 -8.70 8.54
C ALA A 299 36.11 -7.26 7.98
N TYR A 300 35.61 -6.34 8.82
CA TYR A 300 35.54 -4.91 8.49
C TYR A 300 36.92 -4.31 8.22
N THR A 301 37.03 -3.51 7.15
CA THR A 301 38.18 -2.62 6.92
C THR A 301 37.90 -1.21 7.45
N LEU A 302 38.89 -0.32 7.40
CA LEU A 302 38.60 1.11 7.52
C LEU A 302 37.51 1.52 6.52
N THR A 303 36.55 2.33 6.99
CA THR A 303 35.48 2.86 6.14
C THR A 303 36.03 3.87 5.14
N CYS A 304 35.33 4.02 4.02
CA CYS A 304 35.77 4.93 2.97
C CYS A 304 34.62 5.59 2.21
N ASP A 305 34.95 6.70 1.55
CA ASP A 305 34.13 7.32 0.50
C ASP A 305 34.99 7.56 -0.74
N ALA A 306 34.35 7.73 -1.89
CA ALA A 306 34.99 8.28 -3.07
C ALA A 306 35.56 9.67 -2.76
N ARG A 307 36.78 9.95 -3.20
CA ARG A 307 37.43 11.25 -2.97
C ARG A 307 36.83 12.38 -3.79
N VAL A 308 36.35 12.07 -5.00
CA VAL A 308 35.84 13.04 -5.97
C VAL A 308 34.46 12.60 -6.45
N GLY A 309 33.58 13.55 -6.72
CA GLY A 309 32.24 13.29 -7.27
C GLY A 309 31.15 13.02 -6.22
N VAL A 310 31.49 13.15 -4.94
CA VAL A 310 30.59 13.06 -3.79
C VAL A 310 30.46 14.41 -3.07
N SER A 311 29.44 14.51 -2.22
CA SER A 311 29.24 15.64 -1.32
C SER A 311 29.71 15.29 0.09
N THR A 312 28.79 14.84 0.95
CA THR A 312 29.09 14.34 2.29
C THR A 312 29.38 12.84 2.31
N GLY A 313 29.14 12.11 1.22
CA GLY A 313 29.37 10.67 1.13
C GLY A 313 28.14 9.81 1.48
N ILE A 314 27.20 10.32 2.28
CA ILE A 314 26.11 9.50 2.84
C ILE A 314 24.94 9.23 1.88
N SER A 315 24.76 10.06 0.86
CA SER A 315 23.61 9.95 -0.04
C SER A 315 23.64 8.63 -0.81
N ALA A 316 22.48 8.13 -1.25
CA ALA A 316 22.41 6.92 -2.08
C ALA A 316 23.26 7.04 -3.36
N ARG A 317 23.32 8.24 -3.95
CA ARG A 317 24.18 8.52 -5.10
C ARG A 317 25.66 8.40 -4.76
N ASP A 318 26.07 9.01 -3.65
CA ASP A 318 27.47 9.07 -3.23
C ASP A 318 27.96 7.67 -2.82
N ARG A 319 27.18 6.94 -2.03
CA ARG A 319 27.44 5.54 -1.66
C ARG A 319 27.50 4.61 -2.87
N ALA A 320 26.61 4.78 -3.85
CA ALA A 320 26.67 4.03 -5.10
C ALA A 320 27.94 4.34 -5.91
N LEU A 321 28.39 5.60 -5.95
CA LEU A 321 29.65 5.96 -6.60
C LEU A 321 30.86 5.32 -5.90
N THR A 322 30.92 5.39 -4.57
CA THR A 322 31.97 4.73 -3.78
C THR A 322 32.00 3.23 -4.05
N ALA A 323 30.85 2.54 -4.00
CA ALA A 323 30.75 1.10 -4.28
C ALA A 323 31.28 0.74 -5.69
N ARG A 324 30.90 1.50 -6.72
CA ARG A 324 31.42 1.29 -8.09
C ARG A 324 32.93 1.49 -8.17
N LEU A 325 33.49 2.51 -7.50
CA LEU A 325 34.94 2.73 -7.47
C LEU A 325 35.67 1.56 -6.79
N LEU A 326 35.14 1.02 -5.69
CA LEU A 326 35.74 -0.14 -5.02
C LEU A 326 35.80 -1.38 -5.93
N ALA A 327 34.87 -1.51 -6.88
CA ALA A 327 34.85 -2.60 -7.86
C ALA A 327 35.80 -2.41 -9.04
N LEU A 328 36.17 -1.16 -9.39
CA LEU A 328 36.94 -0.89 -10.61
C LEU A 328 38.42 -1.32 -10.46
N PRO A 329 38.96 -2.13 -11.39
CA PRO A 329 40.36 -2.59 -11.33
C PRO A 329 41.39 -1.46 -11.36
N THR A 330 41.03 -0.32 -11.98
CA THR A 330 41.90 0.86 -12.12
C THR A 330 41.91 1.77 -10.89
N THR A 331 41.03 1.53 -9.91
CA THR A 331 40.96 2.34 -8.70
C THR A 331 42.13 2.04 -7.77
N SER A 332 42.67 3.10 -7.18
CA SER A 332 43.79 3.09 -6.26
C SER A 332 43.40 3.64 -4.88
N ALA A 333 44.28 3.46 -3.89
CA ALA A 333 44.06 4.01 -2.55
C ALA A 333 43.86 5.55 -2.54
N ALA A 334 44.43 6.26 -3.53
CA ALA A 334 44.34 7.71 -3.66
C ALA A 334 42.94 8.19 -4.06
N ASP A 335 42.12 7.34 -4.68
CA ASP A 335 40.76 7.68 -5.12
C ASP A 335 39.73 7.64 -3.99
N LEU A 336 40.16 7.26 -2.79
CA LEU A 336 39.31 7.06 -1.61
C LEU A 336 39.74 7.97 -0.46
N THR A 337 38.78 8.49 0.30
CA THR A 337 38.98 9.11 1.61
C THR A 337 38.69 8.12 2.73
N ARG A 338 39.33 8.32 3.89
CA ARG A 338 39.16 7.51 5.11
C ARG A 338 39.11 8.47 6.31
N PRO A 339 38.12 8.39 7.21
CA PRO A 339 36.96 7.49 7.17
C PRO A 339 35.97 7.87 6.04
N GLY A 340 34.88 7.11 5.94
CA GLY A 340 33.72 7.40 5.10
C GLY A 340 32.49 6.58 5.48
N HIS A 341 31.51 6.45 4.57
CA HIS A 341 30.19 5.90 4.87
C HIS A 341 29.90 4.53 4.22
N ILE A 342 30.83 4.02 3.42
CA ILE A 342 30.83 2.62 2.99
C ILE A 342 31.76 1.81 3.89
N LEU A 343 31.34 0.58 4.22
CA LEU A 343 32.08 -0.36 5.04
C LEU A 343 32.62 -1.52 4.19
N PRO A 344 33.85 -1.46 3.66
CA PRO A 344 34.39 -2.59 2.91
C PRO A 344 34.64 -3.79 3.82
N LEU A 345 34.40 -5.00 3.29
CA LEU A 345 34.62 -6.27 3.98
C LEU A 345 35.62 -7.13 3.20
N ARG A 346 36.54 -7.78 3.92
CA ARG A 346 37.51 -8.71 3.34
C ARG A 346 36.96 -10.14 3.33
N ALA A 347 36.64 -10.67 2.16
CA ALA A 347 36.27 -12.07 2.00
C ALA A 347 37.49 -12.99 2.17
N VAL A 348 37.28 -14.17 2.75
CA VAL A 348 38.33 -15.21 2.82
C VAL A 348 38.60 -15.83 1.45
N ALA A 349 39.82 -16.36 1.25
CA ALA A 349 40.27 -16.84 -0.05
C ALA A 349 39.50 -18.08 -0.54
N GLY A 350 39.09 -18.98 0.37
CA GLY A 350 38.27 -20.15 0.05
C GLY A 350 36.78 -19.85 -0.17
N GLY A 351 36.35 -18.59 -0.09
CA GLY A 351 34.97 -18.17 -0.34
C GLY A 351 33.96 -18.85 0.58
N VAL A 352 32.75 -19.08 0.08
CA VAL A 352 31.62 -19.62 0.87
C VAL A 352 31.88 -21.02 1.42
N ARG A 353 32.82 -21.78 0.84
CA ARG A 353 33.22 -23.10 1.31
C ARG A 353 34.13 -23.06 2.54
N GLU A 354 34.87 -21.97 2.72
CA GLU A 354 35.70 -21.75 3.90
C GLU A 354 34.93 -21.01 4.99
N ARG A 355 34.13 -20.00 4.59
CA ARG A 355 33.27 -19.23 5.48
C ARG A 355 31.91 -19.00 4.83
N ALA A 356 30.88 -19.67 5.34
CA ALA A 356 29.50 -19.53 4.90
C ALA A 356 28.87 -18.23 5.43
N GLY A 357 29.33 -17.08 4.95
CA GLY A 357 28.80 -15.76 5.31
C GLY A 357 28.40 -14.92 4.09
N HIS A 358 27.57 -13.89 4.32
CA HIS A 358 27.10 -12.98 3.28
C HIS A 358 28.25 -12.26 2.55
N THR A 359 29.36 -11.99 3.25
CA THR A 359 30.59 -11.44 2.68
C THR A 359 31.12 -12.30 1.54
N GLU A 360 31.32 -13.61 1.81
CA GLU A 360 31.82 -14.55 0.83
C GLU A 360 30.81 -14.79 -0.29
N ALA A 361 29.52 -14.92 0.06
CA ALA A 361 28.45 -15.15 -0.92
C ALA A 361 28.37 -14.04 -1.95
N ALA A 362 28.51 -12.77 -1.53
CA ALA A 362 28.46 -11.63 -2.44
C ALA A 362 29.62 -11.60 -3.44
N VAL A 363 30.84 -11.94 -2.99
CA VAL A 363 32.02 -12.04 -3.87
C VAL A 363 31.87 -13.20 -4.85
N GLU A 364 31.35 -14.34 -4.39
CA GLU A 364 31.19 -15.54 -5.21
C GLU A 364 30.10 -15.36 -6.27
N LEU A 365 28.95 -14.80 -5.89
CA LEU A 365 27.86 -14.51 -6.83
C LEU A 365 28.29 -13.49 -7.89
N ALA A 366 29.05 -12.45 -7.52
CA ALA A 366 29.60 -11.51 -8.49
C ALA A 366 30.54 -12.21 -9.47
N ARG A 367 31.38 -13.15 -9.00
CA ARG A 367 32.25 -13.95 -9.85
C ARG A 367 31.46 -14.85 -10.81
N LEU A 368 30.47 -15.58 -10.30
CA LEU A 368 29.60 -16.45 -11.12
C LEU A 368 28.83 -15.66 -12.18
N ALA A 369 28.43 -14.43 -11.86
CA ALA A 369 27.74 -13.52 -12.78
C ALA A 369 28.65 -12.90 -13.85
N GLY A 370 29.97 -13.18 -13.83
CA GLY A 370 30.94 -12.58 -14.74
C GLY A 370 31.21 -11.10 -14.45
N CYS A 371 30.91 -10.64 -13.24
CA CYS A 371 31.24 -9.29 -12.76
C CYS A 371 32.62 -9.25 -12.10
N GLU A 372 33.13 -8.05 -11.84
CA GLU A 372 34.23 -7.83 -10.91
C GLU A 372 33.84 -8.42 -9.54
N PRO A 373 34.76 -9.13 -8.85
CA PRO A 373 34.45 -9.88 -7.64
C PRO A 373 34.31 -8.96 -6.42
N VAL A 374 33.46 -7.94 -6.51
CA VAL A 374 33.16 -6.98 -5.46
C VAL A 374 31.64 -6.84 -5.37
N GLY A 375 31.09 -7.23 -4.23
CA GLY A 375 29.65 -7.15 -3.97
C GLY A 375 29.28 -5.92 -3.14
N ALA A 376 27.99 -5.66 -3.00
CA ALA A 376 27.42 -4.79 -1.97
C ALA A 376 26.34 -5.58 -1.23
N ILE A 377 26.36 -5.48 0.10
CA ILE A 377 25.42 -6.18 0.99
C ILE A 377 24.86 -5.24 2.05
N ALA A 378 23.63 -5.51 2.48
CA ALA A 378 23.03 -4.92 3.67
C ALA A 378 21.86 -5.79 4.18
N GLU A 379 21.78 -6.00 5.48
CA GLU A 379 20.82 -6.88 6.15
C GLU A 379 19.41 -6.29 6.07
N VAL A 380 18.43 -7.07 5.61
CA VAL A 380 17.04 -6.61 5.46
C VAL A 380 16.34 -6.57 6.83
N VAL A 381 15.72 -5.44 7.15
CA VAL A 381 15.04 -5.20 8.43
C VAL A 381 13.59 -4.77 8.24
N ASP A 382 12.75 -4.97 9.26
CA ASP A 382 11.43 -4.35 9.34
C ASP A 382 11.51 -2.87 9.73
N ASP A 383 10.38 -2.15 9.64
CA ASP A 383 10.32 -0.72 10.02
C ASP A 383 10.50 -0.49 11.55
N GLY A 384 10.49 -1.55 12.35
CA GLY A 384 10.88 -1.54 13.77
C GLY A 384 12.39 -1.73 13.99
N GLY A 385 13.15 -1.97 12.92
CA GLY A 385 14.60 -2.20 12.95
C GLY A 385 15.00 -3.63 13.31
N GLN A 386 14.07 -4.59 13.29
CA GLN A 386 14.40 -6.01 13.52
C GLN A 386 14.76 -6.70 12.21
N PRO A 387 15.82 -7.53 12.17
CA PRO A 387 16.14 -8.33 10.99
C PRO A 387 14.98 -9.25 10.58
N LEU A 388 14.68 -9.27 9.28
CA LEU A 388 13.65 -10.16 8.75
C LEU A 388 14.14 -11.62 8.77
N ARG A 389 13.22 -12.54 9.11
CA ARG A 389 13.46 -14.00 9.07
C ARG A 389 12.95 -14.61 7.77
N ALA A 390 13.38 -15.82 7.45
CA ALA A 390 13.16 -16.47 6.14
C ALA A 390 11.72 -16.35 5.57
N PRO A 391 10.62 -16.58 6.32
CA PRO A 391 9.27 -16.40 5.78
C PRO A 391 8.92 -14.95 5.41
N ALA A 392 9.44 -13.98 6.17
CA ALA A 392 9.26 -12.55 5.88
C ALA A 392 10.14 -12.10 4.72
N LEU A 393 11.37 -12.63 4.64
CA LEU A 393 12.29 -12.39 3.52
C LEU A 393 11.73 -12.91 2.20
N ARG A 394 11.09 -14.08 2.18
CA ARG A 394 10.42 -14.59 0.97
C ARG A 394 9.32 -13.66 0.48
N ARG A 395 8.48 -13.17 1.40
CA ARG A 395 7.45 -12.19 1.06
C ARG A 395 8.05 -10.88 0.55
N PHE A 396 9.13 -10.42 1.18
CA PHE A 396 9.87 -9.24 0.73
C PHE A 396 10.42 -9.44 -0.69
N ALA A 397 11.03 -10.59 -0.95
CA ALA A 397 11.55 -10.94 -2.27
C ALA A 397 10.43 -10.98 -3.33
N ASP A 398 9.29 -11.63 -3.04
CA ASP A 398 8.13 -11.67 -3.94
C ASP A 398 7.56 -10.28 -4.22
N GLN A 399 7.42 -9.46 -3.17
CA GLN A 399 6.89 -8.10 -3.28
C GLN A 399 7.75 -7.21 -4.18
N HIS A 400 9.06 -7.42 -4.16
CA HIS A 400 10.02 -6.60 -4.89
C HIS A 400 10.54 -7.27 -6.17
N GLY A 401 10.03 -8.46 -6.52
CA GLY A 401 10.46 -9.22 -7.70
C GLY A 401 11.93 -9.64 -7.63
N LEU A 402 12.43 -9.95 -6.43
CA LEU A 402 13.80 -10.38 -6.18
C LEU A 402 13.88 -11.90 -6.13
N VAL A 403 14.99 -12.43 -6.65
CA VAL A 403 15.37 -13.83 -6.45
C VAL A 403 15.87 -14.01 -5.02
N MET A 404 15.50 -15.11 -4.35
CA MET A 404 15.96 -15.43 -3.01
C MET A 404 16.59 -16.83 -2.97
N ILE A 405 17.85 -16.92 -2.53
CA ILE A 405 18.61 -18.18 -2.40
C ILE A 405 19.20 -18.31 -1.01
N SER A 406 19.67 -19.51 -0.63
CA SER A 406 20.49 -19.70 0.56
C SER A 406 21.98 -19.80 0.25
N ILE A 407 22.83 -19.51 1.24
CA ILE A 407 24.27 -19.77 1.17
C ILE A 407 24.54 -21.28 1.00
N ALA A 408 23.73 -22.14 1.63
CA ALA A 408 23.83 -23.59 1.48
C ALA A 408 23.62 -24.02 0.01
N ASP A 409 22.57 -23.52 -0.66
CA ASP A 409 22.33 -23.80 -2.08
C ASP A 409 23.49 -23.31 -2.96
N LEU A 410 24.08 -22.16 -2.63
CA LEU A 410 25.24 -21.62 -3.34
C LEU A 410 26.46 -22.54 -3.19
N VAL A 411 26.72 -23.07 -1.99
CA VAL A 411 27.80 -24.05 -1.76
C VAL A 411 27.55 -25.33 -2.56
N GLU A 412 26.33 -25.88 -2.51
CA GLU A 412 25.96 -27.07 -3.28
C GLU A 412 26.11 -26.87 -4.79
N HIS A 413 25.68 -25.71 -5.30
CA HIS A 413 25.85 -25.35 -6.71
C HIS A 413 27.31 -25.32 -7.14
N LEU A 414 28.18 -24.76 -6.32
CA LEU A 414 29.61 -24.69 -6.59
C LEU A 414 30.26 -26.07 -6.56
N ASP A 415 29.84 -26.96 -5.65
CA ASP A 415 30.38 -28.32 -5.55
C ASP A 415 29.92 -29.20 -6.72
N ALA A 416 28.68 -29.04 -7.18
CA ALA A 416 28.17 -29.72 -8.36
C ALA A 416 28.91 -29.31 -9.65
N THR A 417 29.32 -28.05 -9.76
CA THR A 417 30.05 -27.52 -10.93
C THR A 417 31.55 -27.83 -10.91
N ALA A 418 32.11 -28.18 -9.76
CA ALA A 418 33.52 -28.57 -9.59
C ALA A 418 33.81 -30.06 -9.87
N ALA A 419 32.78 -30.92 -9.95
CA ALA A 419 32.95 -32.33 -10.25
C ALA A 419 33.48 -32.54 -11.69
N PRO A 420 34.53 -33.36 -11.90
CA PRO A 420 35.08 -33.59 -13.23
C PRO A 420 34.02 -34.25 -14.12
N GLN A 421 33.72 -33.63 -15.27
CA GLN A 421 32.98 -34.29 -16.34
C GLN A 421 33.76 -35.55 -16.73
N ASN A 422 33.22 -36.73 -16.39
CA ASN A 422 33.74 -38.02 -16.83
C ASN A 422 33.78 -38.04 -18.36
N VAL A 423 34.96 -37.81 -18.93
CA VAL A 423 35.22 -38.09 -20.35
C VAL A 423 35.09 -39.61 -20.51
N PRO A 424 34.17 -40.12 -21.36
CA PRO A 424 34.06 -41.55 -21.57
C PRO A 424 35.37 -42.08 -22.14
N SER A 425 36.00 -43.01 -21.44
CA SER A 425 37.14 -43.76 -21.94
C SER A 425 36.71 -44.54 -23.19
N GLU A 426 37.23 -44.18 -24.35
CA GLU A 426 37.16 -45.01 -25.55
C GLU A 426 37.92 -46.32 -25.29
N GLN A 427 37.18 -47.40 -25.03
CA GLN A 427 37.65 -48.75 -25.25
C GLN A 427 37.20 -49.22 -26.63
N ARG A 428 38.18 -49.28 -27.52
CA ARG A 428 38.46 -50.28 -28.57
C ARG A 428 37.28 -51.08 -29.13
N GLU A 429 37.17 -51.12 -30.45
CA GLU A 429 37.32 -52.36 -31.24
C GLU A 429 37.29 -52.08 -32.75
N GLY A 430 38.05 -52.86 -33.53
CA GLY A 430 37.95 -52.85 -34.99
C GLY A 430 39.23 -53.27 -35.70
N GLY A 431 39.52 -54.57 -35.73
CA GLY A 431 40.61 -55.14 -36.52
C GLY A 431 40.45 -54.99 -38.04
N LEU A 432 41.55 -55.23 -38.75
CA LEU A 432 41.60 -55.41 -40.21
C LEU A 432 42.05 -56.86 -40.52
N PRO A 433 41.52 -57.48 -41.59
CA PRO A 433 41.66 -58.91 -41.82
C PRO A 433 42.89 -59.27 -42.67
N ALA A 434 43.39 -60.49 -42.47
CA ALA A 434 43.96 -61.37 -43.49
C ALA A 434 43.67 -62.83 -43.10
#